data_AF-A0A2G5BIR4-F1
#
_entry.id   AF-A0A2G5BIR4-F1
#
_cell.length_a   1.000
_cell.length_b   1.000
_cell.length_c   1.000
_cell.angle_alpha   90.00
_cell.angle_beta   90.00
_cell.angle_gamma   90.00
#
_symmetry.space_group_name_H-M   'P 1'
#
loop_
_entity.id
_entity.type
_entity.pdbx_description
1 polymer ?
#
loop_
_entity_poly.entity_id
_entity_poly.type
_entity_poly.pdbx_seq_one_letter_code
_entity_poly.pdbx_strand_id
1 'polypeptide(L)'
;MTEDEEFDLFGELSPEEQSISADIRKRLCDTQQLSASPKSLLANQRLSYLQSDRKVDNTTKASNTLRNSRPLNFGLLFSTPERQSIIESVYDHARSKGWSAQRHGAFPTRDIPVKEISVSGIIYARLSVSLFPFIQHYTGIDAKYWTFRDLFVVGYHEHHQRALELHSDG
;
A
#
# COMPACT_ATOMS: atom_id res chain seq x y z
N MET A 1 -13.11 22.76 -32.15
CA MET A 1 -12.95 21.30 -32.10
C MET A 1 -11.51 21.07 -31.67
N THR A 2 -11.31 20.96 -30.36
CA THR A 2 -10.02 20.66 -29.74
C THR A 2 -9.97 19.15 -29.54
N GLU A 3 -8.92 18.54 -30.07
CA GLU A 3 -8.68 17.10 -29.99
C GLU A 3 -8.54 16.71 -28.51
N ASP A 4 -9.31 15.71 -28.10
CA ASP A 4 -9.22 15.09 -26.77
C ASP A 4 -7.85 14.38 -26.68
N GLU A 5 -6.89 15.02 -26.02
CA GLU A 5 -5.64 14.37 -25.61
C GLU A 5 -5.99 13.26 -24.62
N GLU A 6 -5.96 12.02 -25.11
CA GLU A 6 -6.13 10.79 -24.35
C GLU A 6 -5.06 10.77 -23.24
N PHE A 7 -5.50 10.96 -22.01
CA PHE A 7 -4.65 10.98 -20.82
C PHE A 7 -4.05 9.60 -20.58
N ASP A 8 -2.82 9.40 -21.04
CA ASP A 8 -2.04 8.20 -20.79
C ASP A 8 -1.54 8.18 -19.33
N LEU A 9 -2.33 7.53 -18.47
CA LEU A 9 -2.05 7.38 -17.04
C LEU A 9 -0.76 6.57 -16.76
N PHE A 10 -0.20 5.89 -17.76
CA PHE A 10 0.97 5.03 -17.64
C PHE A 10 1.88 5.21 -18.85
N GLY A 11 2.49 6.39 -18.96
CA GLY A 11 3.37 6.79 -20.08
C GLY A 11 4.04 5.64 -20.80
N GLU A 12 3.89 5.62 -22.14
CA GLU A 12 4.38 4.58 -23.05
C GLU A 12 5.71 3.96 -22.57
N LEU A 13 5.64 2.68 -22.20
CA LEU A 13 6.81 1.88 -21.81
C LEU A 13 7.93 2.05 -22.84
N SER A 14 9.16 2.22 -22.38
CA SER A 14 10.30 2.30 -23.29
C SER A 14 10.41 1.02 -24.16
N PRO A 15 11.01 1.08 -25.35
CA PRO A 15 11.18 -0.10 -26.21
C PRO A 15 11.89 -1.27 -25.49
N GLU A 16 12.76 -0.95 -24.54
CA GLU A 16 13.45 -1.93 -23.70
C GLU A 16 12.49 -2.62 -22.71
N GLU A 17 11.64 -1.86 -22.01
CA GLU A 17 10.63 -2.40 -21.10
C GLU A 17 9.54 -3.20 -21.83
N GLN A 18 9.20 -2.80 -23.06
CA GLN A 18 8.30 -3.55 -23.93
C GLN A 18 8.90 -4.91 -24.31
N SER A 19 10.19 -4.96 -24.64
CA SER A 19 10.91 -6.19 -24.96
C SER A 19 10.99 -7.14 -23.75
N ILE A 20 11.34 -6.61 -22.57
CA ILE A 20 11.38 -7.38 -21.32
C ILE A 20 9.98 -7.94 -20.98
N SER A 21 8.95 -7.12 -21.11
CA SER A 21 7.56 -7.54 -20.88
C SER A 21 7.13 -8.64 -21.86
N ALA A 22 7.53 -8.55 -23.13
CA ALA A 22 7.25 -9.57 -24.14
C ALA A 22 7.96 -10.89 -23.84
N ASP A 23 9.23 -10.85 -23.42
CA ASP A 23 9.99 -12.06 -23.07
C ASP A 23 9.43 -12.74 -21.81
N ILE A 24 9.04 -11.97 -20.78
CA ILE A 24 8.36 -12.49 -19.60
C ILE A 24 7.03 -13.14 -19.98
N ARG A 25 6.24 -12.50 -20.85
CA ARG A 25 4.98 -13.08 -21.35
C ARG A 25 5.21 -14.40 -22.09
N LYS A 26 6.25 -14.46 -22.93
CA LYS A 26 6.60 -15.66 -23.67
C LYS A 26 7.00 -16.81 -22.74
N ARG A 27 7.88 -16.54 -21.77
CA ARG A 27 8.27 -17.55 -20.75
C ARG A 27 7.09 -18.03 -19.92
N LEU A 28 6.15 -17.15 -19.58
CA LEU A 28 4.94 -17.52 -18.85
C LEU A 28 4.00 -18.39 -19.70
N CYS A 29 3.82 -18.08 -20.99
CA CYS A 29 3.08 -18.92 -21.93
C CYS A 29 3.75 -20.30 -22.12
N ASP A 30 5.07 -20.35 -22.25
CA ASP A 30 5.80 -21.61 -22.47
C ASP A 30 5.78 -22.50 -21.21
N THR A 31 5.71 -21.89 -20.01
CA THR A 31 5.63 -22.61 -18.74
C THR A 31 4.19 -23.03 -18.40
N GLN A 32 3.17 -22.39 -18.99
CA GLN A 32 1.76 -22.69 -18.75
C GLN A 32 1.05 -23.05 -20.06
N GLN A 33 1.06 -24.35 -20.38
CA GLN A 33 0.08 -24.96 -21.30
C GLN A 33 -1.37 -24.92 -20.74
N LEU A 34 -1.81 -23.81 -20.14
CA LEU A 34 -3.20 -23.57 -19.78
C LEU A 34 -3.60 -22.13 -20.14
N SER A 35 -4.50 -22.07 -21.11
CA SER A 35 -5.19 -20.94 -21.72
C SER A 35 -6.03 -20.09 -20.75
N ALA A 36 -5.39 -19.54 -19.73
CA ALA A 36 -6.06 -18.71 -18.73
C ALA A 36 -5.69 -17.23 -18.93
N SER A 37 -6.61 -16.44 -19.49
CA SER A 37 -6.53 -14.97 -19.54
C SER A 37 -6.15 -14.39 -18.16
N PRO A 38 -5.43 -13.25 -18.06
CA PRO A 38 -5.05 -12.64 -16.78
C PRO A 38 -6.24 -12.39 -15.82
N LYS A 39 -7.43 -12.13 -16.38
CA LYS A 39 -8.68 -12.01 -15.60
C LYS A 39 -9.09 -13.34 -14.96
N SER A 40 -8.82 -14.46 -15.64
CA SER A 40 -9.08 -15.80 -15.11
C SER A 40 -8.06 -16.24 -14.07
N LEU A 41 -6.80 -15.75 -14.10
CA LEU A 41 -5.82 -16.02 -13.04
C LEU A 41 -6.22 -15.37 -11.71
N LEU A 42 -6.61 -14.10 -11.73
CA LEU A 42 -7.14 -13.41 -10.55
C LEU A 42 -8.48 -14.00 -10.09
N ALA A 43 -9.36 -14.37 -11.04
CA ALA A 43 -10.60 -15.05 -10.71
C ALA A 43 -10.37 -16.43 -10.09
N ASN A 44 -9.37 -17.18 -10.58
CA ASN A 44 -8.98 -18.49 -10.04
C ASN A 44 -8.30 -18.37 -8.69
N GLN A 45 -7.48 -17.33 -8.45
CA GLN A 45 -6.93 -17.02 -7.14
C GLN A 45 -8.03 -16.63 -6.14
N ARG A 46 -9.00 -15.80 -6.56
CA ARG A 46 -10.18 -15.45 -5.74
C ARG A 46 -11.08 -16.66 -5.48
N LEU A 47 -11.32 -17.51 -6.48
CA LEU A 47 -12.10 -18.74 -6.33
C LEU A 47 -11.40 -19.74 -5.41
N SER A 48 -10.08 -19.91 -5.54
CA SER A 48 -9.27 -20.74 -4.64
C SER A 48 -9.35 -20.23 -3.19
N TYR A 49 -9.26 -18.91 -2.99
CA TYR A 49 -9.44 -18.27 -1.69
C TYR A 49 -10.86 -18.52 -1.11
N LEU A 50 -11.91 -18.27 -1.88
CA LEU A 50 -13.30 -18.48 -1.46
C LEU A 50 -13.64 -19.96 -1.21
N GLN A 51 -13.03 -20.87 -1.97
CA GLN A 51 -13.16 -22.31 -1.77
C GLN A 51 -12.38 -22.79 -0.54
N SER A 52 -11.26 -22.13 -0.22
CA SER A 52 -10.53 -22.39 1.01
C SER A 52 -11.36 -22.00 2.24
N ASP A 53 -12.08 -20.87 2.20
CA ASP A 53 -12.99 -20.45 3.28
C ASP A 53 -14.15 -21.43 3.52
N ARG A 54 -14.62 -22.14 2.50
CA ARG A 54 -15.73 -23.12 2.64
C ARG A 54 -15.30 -24.51 3.11
N LYS A 55 -14.00 -24.82 3.11
CA LYS A 55 -13.47 -26.11 3.58
C LYS A 55 -12.78 -26.04 4.95
N VAL A 56 -12.78 -24.89 5.62
CA VAL A 56 -12.29 -24.78 7.00
C VAL A 56 -13.36 -25.27 7.97
N ASP A 57 -13.67 -26.56 7.90
CA ASP A 57 -14.24 -27.30 9.02
C ASP A 57 -13.23 -28.39 9.42
N ASN A 58 -12.66 -28.20 10.61
CA ASN A 58 -12.12 -29.22 11.52
C ASN A 58 -10.74 -29.86 11.36
N THR A 59 -9.83 -29.42 10.48
CA THR A 59 -8.42 -29.88 10.56
C THR A 59 -7.39 -28.76 10.42
N THR A 60 -6.87 -28.36 11.59
CA THR A 60 -5.52 -27.81 11.82
C THR A 60 -5.11 -26.50 11.12
N LYS A 61 -4.95 -25.46 11.96
CA LYS A 61 -4.33 -24.15 11.69
C LYS A 61 -5.15 -23.29 10.73
N ALA A 62 -6.12 -22.59 11.30
CA ALA A 62 -6.59 -21.33 10.72
C ALA A 62 -5.37 -20.57 10.24
N SER A 63 -5.28 -20.32 8.93
CA SER A 63 -4.25 -19.49 8.36
C SER A 63 -4.24 -18.20 9.17
N ASN A 64 -3.10 -17.85 9.77
CA ASN A 64 -2.92 -16.69 10.63
C ASN A 64 -3.07 -15.41 9.79
N THR A 65 -4.29 -15.12 9.34
CA THR A 65 -4.59 -13.91 8.62
C THR A 65 -4.61 -12.75 9.63
N LEU A 66 -4.08 -11.60 9.22
CA LEU A 66 -4.11 -10.39 10.05
C LEU A 66 -5.54 -9.93 10.36
N ARG A 67 -6.56 -10.37 9.60
CA ARG A 67 -7.98 -10.04 9.81
C ARG A 67 -8.51 -10.43 11.19
N ASN A 68 -8.02 -11.55 11.72
CA ASN A 68 -8.43 -12.04 13.05
C ASN A 68 -7.38 -11.74 14.13
N SER A 69 -6.35 -10.97 13.80
CA SER A 69 -5.33 -10.58 14.76
C SER A 69 -5.87 -9.50 15.70
N ARG A 70 -5.44 -9.55 16.98
CA ARG A 70 -5.72 -8.45 17.91
C ARG A 70 -4.96 -7.21 17.45
N PRO A 71 -5.45 -5.99 17.75
CA PRO A 71 -4.71 -4.77 17.49
C PRO A 71 -3.29 -4.87 18.04
N LEU A 72 -2.34 -4.50 17.20
CA LEU A 72 -0.92 -4.62 17.51
C LEU A 72 -0.38 -3.27 17.92
N ASN A 73 0.40 -3.27 19.00
CA ASN A 73 1.05 -2.08 19.51
C ASN A 73 2.57 -2.27 19.43
N PHE A 74 3.21 -1.52 18.54
CA PHE A 74 4.67 -1.53 18.36
C PHE A 74 5.40 -0.59 19.32
N GLY A 75 4.69 0.00 20.28
CA GLY A 75 5.24 0.96 21.24
C GLY A 75 5.75 2.24 20.55
N LEU A 76 6.80 2.83 21.12
CA LEU A 76 7.41 4.04 20.59
C LEU A 76 8.39 3.68 19.46
N LEU A 77 7.91 3.76 18.22
CA LEU A 77 8.74 3.53 17.02
C LEU A 77 9.78 4.62 16.79
N PHE A 78 9.49 5.84 17.24
CA PHE A 78 10.34 7.01 17.04
C PHE A 78 10.74 7.59 18.39
N SER A 79 12.01 7.96 18.49
CA SER A 79 12.55 8.73 19.62
C SER A 79 11.93 10.14 19.67
N THR A 80 12.06 10.83 20.81
CA THR A 80 11.58 12.21 20.94
C THR A 80 12.19 13.17 19.90
N PRO A 81 13.51 13.15 19.64
CA PRO A 81 14.09 13.99 18.59
C PRO A 81 13.54 13.67 17.20
N GLU A 82 13.40 12.38 16.84
CA GLU A 82 12.84 11.99 15.54
C GLU A 82 11.39 12.46 15.39
N ARG A 83 10.56 12.32 16.43
CA ARG A 83 9.17 12.82 16.42
C ARG A 83 9.12 14.32 16.18
N GLN A 84 10.00 15.08 16.85
CA GLN A 84 10.05 16.52 16.68
C GLN A 84 10.46 16.90 15.26
N SER A 85 11.48 16.25 14.69
CA SER A 85 11.89 16.49 13.29
C SER A 85 10.81 16.11 12.28
N ILE A 86 10.03 15.05 12.52
CA ILE A 86 8.87 14.70 11.69
C ILE A 86 7.82 15.80 11.74
N ILE A 87 7.47 16.28 12.93
CA ILE A 87 6.48 17.34 13.12
C ILE A 87 6.94 18.62 12.42
N GLU A 88 8.20 19.04 12.61
CA GLU A 88 8.77 20.23 11.97
C GLU A 88 8.74 20.12 10.45
N SER A 89 9.18 18.98 9.90
CA SER A 89 9.19 18.72 8.46
C SER A 89 7.78 18.75 7.84
N VAL A 90 6.79 18.21 8.55
CA VAL A 90 5.37 18.28 8.15
C VAL A 90 4.86 19.72 8.16
N TYR A 91 5.18 20.52 9.18
CA TYR A 91 4.77 21.92 9.25
C TYR A 91 5.49 22.79 8.21
N ASP A 92 6.76 22.54 7.92
CA ASP A 92 7.50 23.21 6.85
C ASP A 92 6.86 22.95 5.48
N HIS A 93 6.53 21.69 5.21
CA HIS A 93 5.78 21.32 4.02
C HIS A 93 4.41 22.02 4.00
N ALA A 94 3.65 21.95 5.10
CA ALA A 94 2.32 22.55 5.18
C ALA A 94 2.33 24.07 4.98
N ARG A 95 3.37 24.76 5.47
CA ARG A 95 3.53 26.22 5.28
C ARG A 95 3.89 26.58 3.84
N SER A 96 4.69 25.75 3.18
CA SER A 96 5.18 26.04 1.82
C SER A 96 4.20 25.62 0.73
N LYS A 97 3.52 24.47 0.91
CA LYS A 97 2.66 23.85 -0.13
C LYS A 97 1.21 23.67 0.31
N GLY A 98 0.90 23.89 1.58
CA GLY A 98 -0.42 23.62 2.13
C GLY A 98 -0.62 22.15 2.53
N TRP A 99 -1.85 21.84 2.93
CA TRP A 99 -2.29 20.46 3.20
C TRP A 99 -3.09 19.96 1.99
N SER A 100 -2.94 18.68 1.66
CA SER A 100 -3.80 18.02 0.67
C SER A 100 -5.11 17.60 1.33
N ALA A 101 -6.21 17.58 0.56
CA ALA A 101 -7.53 17.14 1.02
C ALA A 101 -8.20 16.11 0.09
N GLN A 102 -7.50 15.66 -0.96
CA GLN A 102 -8.15 15.00 -2.11
C GLN A 102 -7.60 13.61 -2.45
N ARG A 103 -6.79 12.99 -1.56
CA ARG A 103 -6.16 11.70 -1.87
C ARG A 103 -7.13 10.52 -1.83
N HIS A 104 -8.24 10.65 -1.10
CA HIS A 104 -9.25 9.60 -0.93
C HIS A 104 -10.64 10.15 -1.27
N GLY A 105 -11.29 9.57 -2.28
CA GLY A 105 -12.57 10.07 -2.78
C GLY A 105 -13.75 9.87 -1.82
N ALA A 106 -13.80 8.72 -1.13
CA ALA A 106 -14.91 8.39 -0.23
C ALA A 106 -14.74 8.99 1.18
N PHE A 107 -13.50 9.09 1.66
CA PHE A 107 -13.15 9.55 3.01
C PHE A 107 -11.94 10.49 2.93
N PRO A 108 -12.12 11.73 2.44
CA PRO A 108 -11.02 12.66 2.27
C PRO A 108 -10.38 13.00 3.62
N THR A 109 -9.05 12.95 3.65
CA THR A 109 -8.23 13.33 4.79
C THR A 109 -7.42 14.59 4.48
N ARG A 110 -7.19 15.41 5.49
CA ARG A 110 -6.23 16.50 5.48
C ARG A 110 -4.85 15.91 5.75
N ASP A 111 -4.08 15.71 4.70
CA ASP A 111 -2.86 14.94 4.78
C ASP A 111 -1.70 15.51 3.96
N ILE A 112 -0.52 14.99 4.27
CA ILE A 112 0.73 15.26 3.55
C ILE A 112 1.39 13.91 3.24
N PRO A 113 1.69 13.60 1.96
CA PRO A 113 2.42 12.38 1.60
C PRO A 113 3.81 12.37 2.22
N VAL A 114 4.20 11.26 2.87
CA VAL A 114 5.50 11.17 3.55
C VAL A 114 6.67 11.34 2.58
N LYS A 115 6.52 10.93 1.31
CA LYS A 115 7.55 11.15 0.28
C LYS A 115 7.90 12.62 0.05
N GLU A 116 7.06 13.56 0.45
CA GLU A 116 7.22 15.00 0.19
C GLU A 116 7.79 15.79 1.38
N ILE A 117 8.08 15.14 2.50
CA ILE A 117 8.70 15.75 3.67
C ILE A 117 10.18 15.37 3.76
N SER A 118 11.03 16.25 4.31
CA SER A 118 12.49 16.12 4.31
C SER A 118 13.02 14.90 5.07
N VAL A 119 12.26 14.39 6.03
CA VAL A 119 12.65 13.24 6.88
C VAL A 119 12.03 11.91 6.44
N SER A 120 11.50 11.85 5.22
CA SER A 120 10.82 10.68 4.66
C SER A 120 11.63 9.39 4.79
N GLY A 121 12.92 9.42 4.44
CA GLY A 121 13.80 8.25 4.47
C GLY A 121 13.89 7.59 5.85
N ILE A 122 13.95 8.38 6.93
CA ILE A 122 13.99 7.87 8.30
C ILE A 122 12.67 7.17 8.65
N ILE A 123 11.54 7.75 8.24
CA ILE A 123 10.22 7.16 8.46
C ILE A 123 10.11 5.80 7.75
N TYR A 124 10.41 5.76 6.45
CA TYR A 124 10.34 4.52 5.67
C TYR A 124 11.26 3.43 6.22
N ALA A 125 12.50 3.78 6.60
CA ALA A 125 13.45 2.86 7.18
C ALA A 125 13.00 2.32 8.54
N ARG A 126 12.50 3.19 9.43
CA ARG A 126 12.05 2.78 10.78
C ARG A 126 10.82 1.87 10.68
N LEU A 127 9.84 2.24 9.86
CA LEU A 127 8.63 1.46 9.68
C LEU A 127 8.91 0.10 9.02
N SER A 128 9.77 0.03 8.00
CA SER A 128 10.08 -1.25 7.33
C SER A 128 10.77 -2.23 8.27
N VAL A 129 11.76 -1.77 9.04
CA VAL A 129 12.50 -2.60 10.02
C VAL A 129 11.57 -3.17 11.09
N SER A 130 10.56 -2.42 11.53
CA SER A 130 9.63 -2.86 12.57
C SER A 130 8.43 -3.66 12.04
N LEU A 131 7.83 -3.23 10.94
CA LEU A 131 6.57 -3.79 10.42
C LEU A 131 6.78 -5.01 9.53
N PHE A 132 7.76 -4.99 8.62
CA PHE A 132 7.85 -6.04 7.60
C PHE A 132 8.20 -7.42 8.18
N PRO A 133 9.15 -7.57 9.13
CA PRO A 133 9.40 -8.86 9.76
C PRO A 133 8.17 -9.39 10.49
N PHE A 134 7.39 -8.50 11.08
CA PHE A 134 6.15 -8.85 11.76
C PHE A 134 5.10 -9.34 10.75
N ILE A 135 4.85 -8.60 9.66
CA ILE A 135 3.90 -9.00 8.63
C ILE A 135 4.32 -10.33 8.02
N GLN A 136 5.61 -10.53 7.76
CA GLN A 136 6.16 -11.81 7.31
C GLN A 136 5.83 -12.95 8.28
N HIS A 137 5.97 -12.74 9.59
CA HIS A 137 5.67 -13.78 10.58
C HIS A 137 4.22 -14.27 10.49
N TYR A 138 3.26 -13.38 10.26
CA TYR A 138 1.84 -13.75 10.17
C TYR A 138 1.44 -14.27 8.80
N THR A 139 1.95 -13.65 7.74
CA THR A 139 1.52 -13.94 6.36
C THR A 139 2.34 -15.03 5.68
N GLY A 140 3.56 -15.30 6.17
CA GLY A 140 4.55 -16.15 5.49
C GLY A 140 5.21 -15.50 4.26
N ILE A 141 4.84 -14.27 3.90
CA ILE A 141 5.42 -13.54 2.76
C ILE A 141 6.69 -12.85 3.21
N ASP A 142 7.81 -13.14 2.53
CA ASP A 142 9.13 -12.58 2.82
C ASP A 142 9.10 -11.04 2.87
N ALA A 143 9.73 -10.48 3.91
CA ALA A 143 9.89 -9.05 4.19
C ALA A 143 10.30 -8.24 2.95
N LYS A 144 11.13 -8.81 2.07
CA LYS A 144 11.65 -8.13 0.87
C LYS A 144 10.60 -7.82 -0.19
N TYR A 145 9.46 -8.50 -0.17
CA TYR A 145 8.36 -8.26 -1.12
C TYR A 145 7.39 -7.18 -0.64
N TRP A 146 7.56 -6.70 0.60
CA TRP A 146 6.72 -5.63 1.14
C TRP A 146 7.26 -4.26 0.76
N THR A 147 6.34 -3.40 0.35
CA THR A 147 6.62 -1.99 0.08
C THR A 147 5.44 -1.16 0.53
N PHE A 148 5.71 0.08 0.91
CA PHE A 148 4.67 1.04 1.25
C PHE A 148 4.12 1.64 -0.04
N ARG A 149 2.93 1.21 -0.44
CA ARG A 149 2.21 1.77 -1.60
C ARG A 149 1.86 3.23 -1.36
N ASP A 150 1.30 3.51 -0.18
CA ASP A 150 0.88 4.84 0.21
C ASP A 150 1.19 5.08 1.68
N LEU A 151 1.86 6.19 1.98
CA LEU A 151 2.22 6.59 3.32
C LEU A 151 2.08 8.11 3.44
N PHE A 152 1.31 8.55 4.42
CA PHE A 152 0.98 9.96 4.62
C PHE A 152 0.77 10.28 6.10
N VAL A 153 0.89 11.56 6.42
CA VAL A 153 0.63 12.10 7.76
C VAL A 153 -0.70 12.85 7.70
N VAL A 154 -1.65 12.45 8.54
CA VAL A 154 -2.95 13.13 8.67
C VAL A 154 -2.89 14.15 9.81
N GLY A 155 -3.36 15.37 9.54
CA GLY A 155 -3.45 16.45 10.51
C GLY A 155 -4.88 16.68 10.97
N TYR A 156 -5.16 16.43 12.26
CA TYR A 156 -6.44 16.76 12.87
C TYR A 156 -6.40 18.13 13.55
N HIS A 157 -7.44 18.94 13.36
CA HIS A 157 -7.57 20.27 13.93
C HIS A 157 -9.03 20.60 14.21
N GLU A 158 -9.31 21.33 15.30
CA GLU A 158 -10.68 21.65 15.73
C GLU A 158 -11.49 22.43 14.69
N HIS A 159 -10.86 23.36 13.97
CA HIS A 159 -11.48 24.18 12.93
C HIS A 159 -11.44 23.58 11.52
N HIS A 160 -10.85 22.40 11.35
CA HIS A 160 -10.75 21.72 10.05
C HIS A 160 -11.27 20.29 10.20
N GLN A 161 -10.44 19.28 9.94
CA GLN A 161 -10.81 17.89 10.16
C GLN A 161 -10.61 17.52 11.64
N ARG A 162 -11.70 17.41 12.39
CA ARG A 162 -11.65 17.04 13.81
C ARG A 162 -11.59 15.52 14.02
N ALA A 163 -12.21 14.76 13.13
CA ALA A 163 -12.34 13.32 13.22
C ALA A 163 -12.45 12.71 11.82
N LEU A 164 -12.35 11.38 11.76
CA LEU A 164 -12.62 10.59 10.58
C LEU A 164 -13.76 9.62 10.93
N GLU A 165 -14.75 9.50 10.05
CA GLU A 165 -15.90 8.61 10.27
C GLU A 165 -15.47 7.14 10.24
N LEU A 166 -16.33 6.26 10.74
CA LEU A 166 -16.08 4.81 10.67
C LEU A 166 -16.05 4.36 9.21
N HIS A 167 -14.93 3.78 8.80
CA HIS A 167 -14.71 3.31 7.43
C HIS A 167 -13.80 2.07 7.42
N SER A 168 -13.55 1.54 6.23
CA SER A 168 -12.55 0.51 5.99
C SER A 168 -11.55 1.00 4.96
N ASP A 169 -10.26 0.73 5.19
CA ASP A 169 -9.18 1.06 4.26
C ASP A 169 -9.24 0.18 3.00
N GLY A 170 -8.75 0.72 1.87
CA GLY A 170 -8.75 0.09 0.54
C GLY A 170 -7.38 -0.34 0.00
#